data_AF-A0A060YZ35-F1
#
_entry.id   AF-A0A060YZ35-F1
#
_cell.length_a   1.000
_cell.length_b   1.000
_cell.length_c   1.000
_cell.angle_alpha   90.00
_cell.angle_beta   90.00
_cell.angle_gamma   90.00
#
_symmetry.space_group_name_H-M   'P 1'
#
loop_
_entity.id
_entity.type
_entity.pdbx_description
1 polymer ?
#
loop_
_entity_poly.entity_id
_entity_poly.type
_entity_poly.pdbx_seq_one_letter_code
_entity_poly.pdbx_strand_id
1 'polypeptide(L)'
;MDVLSLCVCVCVCVCVCLKAWRTYYQYHSEYESAEGKLKEAEKQKQGASKKIEKRQCKVQELQLKCTKARNDYLLNLAAANASMNKYYLQDLSSLMDCSDMGYHLSLSRVLRSYLSSRSRAQQNLSGGLQQLHTAVSGLDQIQDRDYLLQTHTNTFCLPLRFHYQPRDGDQVCEVSAEQEIRCEMETRFQQLQSKLTGFTQETEEAGKKLQTARSALLEGISDDDLDPPPSSNQTQGSQVHLQFPPQSQGQGGSNESLASSSSRPSLARRRANLQEIEILYCANVKEYLCKSSLVSKLQAKHDLLKVAVEKGTALTTSVINTTVQHDL
;
A
#
# COMPACT_ATOMS: atom_id res chain seq x y z
N MET A 1 -34.99 32.67 -18.72
CA MET A 1 -34.92 33.79 -19.66
C MET A 1 -33.80 33.43 -20.61
N ASP A 2 -34.14 33.01 -21.82
CA ASP A 2 -33.13 32.48 -22.73
C ASP A 2 -32.45 33.61 -23.49
N VAL A 3 -31.18 33.41 -23.86
CA VAL A 3 -30.34 34.39 -24.58
C VAL A 3 -31.08 35.02 -25.77
N LEU A 4 -31.90 34.21 -26.44
CA LEU A 4 -32.76 34.65 -27.54
C LEU A 4 -33.70 35.79 -27.15
N SER A 5 -34.29 35.75 -25.95
CA SER A 5 -35.24 36.77 -25.50
C SER A 5 -34.59 38.13 -25.32
N LEU A 6 -33.35 38.19 -24.82
CA LEU A 6 -32.61 39.45 -24.69
C LEU A 6 -32.10 39.95 -26.04
N CYS A 7 -31.58 39.07 -26.89
CA CYS A 7 -31.20 39.40 -28.26
C CYS A 7 -32.37 40.00 -29.05
N VAL A 8 -33.56 39.43 -28.92
CA VAL A 8 -34.78 39.94 -29.56
C VAL A 8 -35.11 41.34 -29.05
N CYS A 9 -34.99 41.62 -27.75
CA CYS A 9 -35.24 42.95 -27.20
C CYS A 9 -34.29 44.02 -27.77
N VAL A 10 -32.99 43.72 -27.83
CA VAL A 10 -31.99 44.64 -28.43
C VAL A 10 -32.27 44.82 -29.92
N CYS A 11 -32.57 43.74 -30.63
CA CYS A 11 -32.90 43.76 -32.06
C CYS A 11 -34.12 44.65 -32.34
N VAL A 12 -35.18 44.54 -31.53
CA VAL A 12 -36.37 45.39 -31.65
C VAL A 12 -36.02 46.87 -31.46
N CYS A 13 -35.22 47.22 -30.44
CA CYS A 13 -34.77 48.61 -30.23
C CYS A 13 -33.99 49.17 -31.42
N VAL A 14 -33.07 48.39 -31.99
CA VAL A 14 -32.31 48.78 -33.18
C VAL A 14 -33.22 48.94 -34.40
N CYS A 15 -34.17 48.03 -34.61
CA CYS A 15 -35.15 48.12 -35.69
C CYS A 15 -36.03 49.38 -35.58
N VAL A 16 -36.45 49.76 -34.36
CA VAL A 16 -37.23 50.99 -34.13
C VAL A 16 -36.39 52.24 -34.45
N CYS A 17 -35.13 52.27 -34.00
CA CYS A 17 -34.19 53.35 -34.35
C CYS A 17 -34.00 53.50 -35.86
N LEU A 18 -33.82 52.38 -36.58
CA LEU A 18 -33.68 52.39 -38.05
C LEU A 18 -34.94 52.93 -38.76
N LYS A 19 -36.14 52.62 -38.27
CA LYS A 19 -37.39 53.17 -38.82
C LYS A 19 -37.48 54.69 -38.60
N ALA A 20 -37.12 55.17 -37.41
CA ALA A 20 -37.10 56.59 -37.09
C ALA A 20 -36.08 57.35 -37.97
N TRP A 21 -34.89 56.78 -38.16
CA TRP A 21 -33.86 57.30 -39.05
C TRP A 21 -34.37 57.46 -40.49
N ARG A 22 -34.99 56.43 -41.06
CA ARG A 22 -35.56 56.50 -42.43
C ARG A 22 -36.60 57.61 -42.57
N THR A 23 -37.46 57.77 -41.57
CA THR A 23 -38.52 58.80 -41.55
C THR A 23 -37.93 60.20 -41.49
N TYR A 24 -36.90 60.41 -40.66
CA TYR A 24 -36.16 61.67 -40.61
C TYR A 24 -35.52 62.02 -41.95
N TYR A 25 -34.80 61.08 -42.56
CA TYR A 25 -34.12 61.30 -43.84
C TYR A 25 -35.11 61.63 -44.98
N GLN A 26 -36.27 60.97 -45.01
CA GLN A 26 -37.33 61.26 -45.96
C GLN A 26 -37.83 62.71 -45.82
N TYR A 27 -38.20 63.13 -44.61
CA TYR A 27 -38.67 64.50 -44.39
C TYR A 27 -37.58 65.55 -44.59
N HIS A 28 -36.32 65.21 -44.31
CA HIS A 28 -35.20 66.10 -44.59
C HIS A 28 -35.02 66.33 -46.09
N SER A 29 -35.07 65.27 -46.91
CA SER A 29 -35.01 65.39 -48.37
C SER A 29 -36.19 66.19 -48.95
N GLU A 30 -37.41 65.98 -48.43
CA GLU A 30 -38.59 66.77 -48.82
C GLU A 30 -38.44 68.24 -48.45
N TYR A 31 -37.90 68.53 -47.26
CA TYR A 31 -37.60 69.87 -46.79
C TYR A 31 -36.56 70.56 -47.70
N GLU A 32 -35.44 69.91 -48.00
CA GLU A 32 -34.39 70.47 -48.88
C GLU A 32 -34.93 70.76 -50.28
N SER A 33 -35.76 69.86 -50.84
CA SER A 33 -36.41 70.07 -52.13
C SER A 33 -37.36 71.28 -52.11
N ALA A 34 -38.15 71.44 -51.05
CA ALA A 34 -39.06 72.57 -50.89
C ALA A 34 -38.31 73.89 -50.68
N GLU A 35 -37.23 73.87 -49.91
CA GLU A 35 -36.36 75.02 -49.66
C GLU A 35 -35.67 75.47 -50.96
N GLY A 36 -35.15 74.53 -51.76
CA GLY A 36 -34.59 74.84 -53.08
C GLY A 36 -35.59 75.51 -54.02
N LYS A 37 -36.82 74.97 -54.10
CA LYS A 37 -37.92 75.56 -54.90
C LYS A 37 -38.36 76.93 -54.41
N LEU A 38 -38.25 77.22 -53.12
CA LEU A 38 -38.52 78.55 -52.56
C LEU A 38 -37.43 79.53 -52.99
N LYS A 39 -36.15 79.18 -52.80
CA LYS A 39 -34.99 80.00 -53.19
C LYS A 39 -34.97 80.34 -54.69
N GLU A 40 -35.35 79.40 -55.55
CA GLU A 40 -35.49 79.64 -56.99
C GLU A 40 -36.62 80.63 -57.31
N ALA A 41 -37.78 80.49 -56.66
CA ALA A 41 -38.93 81.38 -56.85
C ALA A 41 -38.65 82.81 -56.37
N GLU A 42 -37.87 82.96 -55.30
CA GLU A 42 -37.42 84.27 -54.78
C GLU A 42 -36.45 84.97 -55.75
N LYS A 43 -35.56 84.20 -56.42
CA LYS A 43 -34.59 84.73 -57.40
C LYS A 43 -35.25 85.21 -58.71
N GLN A 44 -36.32 84.55 -59.17
CA GLN A 44 -36.95 84.86 -60.46
C GLN A 44 -37.78 86.16 -60.46
N LYS A 45 -38.03 86.82 -59.31
CA LYS A 45 -38.79 88.10 -59.16
C LYS A 45 -40.10 88.21 -59.98
N GLN A 46 -40.71 87.10 -60.39
CA GLN A 46 -41.97 87.11 -61.17
C GLN A 46 -43.19 87.16 -60.24
N GLY A 47 -43.60 88.38 -59.88
CA GLY A 47 -45.01 88.81 -59.90
C GLY A 47 -46.10 88.04 -59.11
N ALA A 48 -45.81 87.28 -58.05
CA ALA A 48 -46.89 86.74 -57.20
C ALA A 48 -46.46 86.57 -55.73
N SER A 49 -46.56 87.65 -54.94
CA SER A 49 -46.36 87.64 -53.47
C SER A 49 -47.08 86.47 -52.78
N LYS A 50 -48.32 86.15 -53.21
CA LYS A 50 -49.10 85.01 -52.72
C LYS A 50 -48.50 83.61 -53.02
N LYS A 51 -47.77 83.44 -54.14
CA LYS A 51 -47.13 82.15 -54.49
C LYS A 51 -45.87 81.90 -53.67
N ILE A 52 -45.10 82.96 -53.39
CA ILE A 52 -43.92 82.89 -52.52
C ILE A 52 -44.37 82.60 -51.08
N GLU A 53 -45.39 83.30 -50.59
CA GLU A 53 -45.98 83.06 -49.26
C GLU A 53 -46.47 81.61 -49.08
N LYS A 54 -47.16 81.05 -50.08
CA LYS A 54 -47.59 79.63 -50.05
C LYS A 54 -46.40 78.67 -50.00
N ARG A 55 -45.32 78.95 -50.73
CA ARG A 55 -44.09 78.13 -50.70
C ARG A 55 -43.36 78.27 -49.36
N GLN A 56 -43.34 79.47 -48.79
CA GLN A 56 -42.76 79.74 -47.48
C GLN A 56 -43.50 79.00 -46.35
N CYS A 57 -44.83 79.03 -46.36
CA CYS A 57 -45.66 78.24 -45.45
C CYS A 57 -45.36 76.73 -45.60
N LYS A 58 -45.21 76.23 -46.83
CA LYS A 58 -44.89 74.81 -47.07
C LYS A 58 -43.51 74.41 -46.54
N VAL A 59 -42.51 75.28 -46.68
CA VAL A 59 -41.17 75.06 -46.12
C VAL A 59 -41.23 75.03 -44.59
N GLN A 60 -41.96 75.94 -43.94
CA GLN A 60 -42.13 75.95 -42.49
C GLN A 60 -42.81 74.67 -41.97
N GLU A 61 -43.86 74.19 -42.65
CA GLU A 61 -44.51 72.91 -42.31
C GLU A 61 -43.54 71.72 -42.40
N LEU A 62 -42.75 71.65 -43.48
CA LEU A 62 -41.78 70.58 -43.69
C LEU A 62 -40.61 70.69 -42.71
N GLN A 63 -40.16 71.89 -42.37
CA GLN A 63 -39.16 72.13 -41.35
C GLN A 63 -39.62 71.62 -39.98
N LEU A 64 -40.88 71.86 -39.62
CA LEU A 64 -41.47 71.34 -38.39
C LEU A 64 -41.55 69.81 -38.40
N LYS A 65 -42.00 69.18 -39.50
CA LYS A 65 -42.05 67.72 -39.64
C LYS A 65 -40.65 67.09 -39.57
N CYS A 66 -39.68 67.67 -40.28
CA CYS A 66 -38.28 67.26 -40.25
C CYS A 66 -37.71 67.38 -38.83
N THR A 67 -37.99 68.47 -38.11
CA THR A 67 -37.54 68.67 -36.73
C THR A 67 -38.15 67.64 -35.78
N LYS A 68 -39.45 67.34 -35.90
CA LYS A 68 -40.10 66.29 -35.10
C LYS A 68 -39.50 64.92 -35.37
N ALA A 69 -39.36 64.52 -36.64
CA ALA A 69 -38.76 63.24 -37.00
C ALA A 69 -37.29 63.13 -36.59
N ARG A 70 -36.52 64.23 -36.63
CA ARG A 70 -35.15 64.28 -36.12
C ARG A 70 -35.11 64.02 -34.62
N ASN A 71 -35.99 64.67 -33.86
CA ASN A 71 -36.05 64.49 -32.42
C ASN A 71 -36.43 63.04 -32.07
N ASP A 72 -37.43 62.47 -32.74
CA ASP A 72 -37.81 61.06 -32.57
C ASP A 72 -36.64 60.11 -32.91
N TYR A 73 -35.89 60.39 -33.97
CA TYR A 73 -34.69 59.62 -34.30
C TYR A 73 -33.63 59.72 -33.18
N LEU A 74 -33.31 60.91 -32.70
CA LEU A 74 -32.31 61.10 -31.63
C LEU A 74 -32.70 60.38 -30.34
N LEU A 75 -34.00 60.39 -29.97
CA LEU A 75 -34.51 59.66 -28.81
C LEU A 75 -34.36 58.15 -28.99
N ASN A 76 -34.75 57.61 -30.15
CA ASN A 76 -34.62 56.18 -30.44
C ASN A 76 -33.16 55.73 -30.58
N LEU A 77 -32.27 56.61 -31.07
CA LEU A 77 -30.84 56.37 -31.15
C LEU A 77 -30.23 56.24 -29.75
N ALA A 78 -30.59 57.15 -28.84
CA ALA A 78 -30.16 57.07 -27.45
C ALA A 78 -30.66 55.77 -26.77
N ALA A 79 -31.92 55.41 -26.99
CA ALA A 79 -32.50 54.17 -26.45
C ALA A 79 -31.83 52.90 -27.00
N ALA A 80 -31.57 52.83 -28.31
CA ALA A 80 -30.89 51.70 -28.94
C ALA A 80 -29.45 51.55 -28.41
N ASN A 81 -28.69 52.65 -28.31
CA ASN A 81 -27.34 52.63 -27.76
C ASN A 81 -27.33 52.21 -26.28
N ALA A 82 -28.27 52.70 -25.47
CA ALA A 82 -28.41 52.30 -24.07
C ALA A 82 -28.74 50.80 -23.94
N SER A 83 -29.66 50.29 -24.76
CA SER A 83 -30.02 48.86 -24.79
C SER A 83 -28.85 47.97 -25.20
N MET A 84 -28.06 48.39 -26.21
CA MET A 84 -26.90 47.64 -26.68
C MET A 84 -25.78 47.62 -25.63
N ASN A 85 -25.50 48.77 -25.02
CA ASN A 85 -24.50 48.87 -23.95
C ASN A 85 -24.88 48.00 -22.76
N LYS A 86 -26.14 48.04 -22.30
CA LYS A 86 -26.60 47.19 -21.20
C LYS A 86 -26.45 45.70 -21.52
N TYR A 87 -26.88 45.30 -22.72
CA TYR A 87 -26.80 43.91 -23.14
C TYR A 87 -25.36 43.37 -23.12
N TYR A 88 -24.44 44.07 -23.76
CA TYR A 88 -23.05 43.61 -23.88
C TYR A 88 -22.22 43.80 -22.61
N LEU A 89 -22.47 44.85 -21.83
CA LEU A 89 -21.66 45.15 -20.66
C LEU A 89 -22.17 44.54 -19.36
N GLN A 90 -23.46 44.16 -19.29
CA GLN A 90 -24.07 43.64 -18.07
C GLN A 90 -24.77 42.32 -18.31
N ASP A 91 -25.76 42.30 -19.20
CA ASP A 91 -26.69 41.17 -19.28
C ASP A 91 -26.00 39.88 -19.74
N LEU A 92 -25.04 39.97 -20.66
CA LEU A 92 -24.28 38.79 -21.13
C LEU A 92 -23.48 38.13 -20.00
N SER A 93 -22.83 38.92 -19.14
CA SER A 93 -22.11 38.39 -17.97
C SER A 93 -23.06 37.71 -16.99
N SER A 94 -24.16 38.38 -16.65
CA SER A 94 -25.14 37.83 -15.70
C SER A 94 -25.77 36.53 -16.20
N LEU A 95 -25.95 36.39 -17.52
CA LEU A 95 -26.47 35.17 -18.12
C LEU A 95 -25.49 34.00 -18.05
N MET A 96 -24.19 34.25 -18.23
CA MET A 96 -23.15 33.25 -17.99
C MET A 96 -23.13 32.82 -16.52
N ASP A 97 -23.15 33.78 -15.59
CA ASP A 97 -23.17 33.50 -14.15
C ASP A 97 -24.41 32.68 -13.73
N CYS A 98 -25.58 32.97 -14.33
CA CYS A 98 -26.80 32.19 -14.10
C CYS A 98 -26.70 30.76 -14.65
N SER A 99 -26.03 30.58 -15.79
CA SER A 99 -25.84 29.27 -16.43
C SER A 99 -24.87 28.38 -15.63
N ASP A 100 -23.83 29.00 -15.06
CA ASP A 100 -22.79 28.30 -14.28
C ASP A 100 -23.17 28.13 -12.80
N MET A 101 -24.32 28.66 -12.39
CA MET A 101 -24.74 28.73 -11.00
C MET A 101 -24.73 27.35 -10.32
N GLY A 102 -23.85 27.20 -9.34
CA GLY A 102 -23.73 25.97 -8.55
C GLY A 102 -23.00 24.81 -9.23
N TYR A 103 -22.55 24.95 -10.48
CA TYR A 103 -21.80 23.90 -11.19
C TYR A 103 -20.52 23.52 -10.44
N HIS A 104 -19.64 24.50 -10.20
CA HIS A 104 -18.39 24.29 -9.48
C HIS A 104 -18.60 23.78 -8.05
N LEU A 105 -19.62 24.28 -7.36
CA LEU A 105 -19.94 23.83 -6.00
C LEU A 105 -20.31 22.34 -6.00
N SER A 106 -21.19 21.93 -6.91
CA SER A 106 -21.65 20.55 -7.04
C SER A 106 -20.51 19.61 -7.45
N LEU A 107 -19.76 19.97 -8.47
CA LEU A 107 -18.59 19.21 -8.93
C LEU A 107 -17.54 19.07 -7.82
N SER A 108 -17.23 20.16 -7.12
CA SER A 108 -16.26 20.16 -6.03
C SER A 108 -16.69 19.26 -4.88
N ARG A 109 -17.98 19.23 -4.53
CA ARG A 109 -18.52 18.30 -3.51
C ARG A 109 -18.33 16.83 -3.92
N VAL A 110 -18.63 16.49 -5.16
CA VAL A 110 -18.45 15.12 -5.69
C VAL A 110 -16.98 14.72 -5.66
N LEU A 111 -16.09 15.57 -6.19
CA LEU A 111 -14.65 15.29 -6.22
C LEU A 111 -14.05 15.17 -4.82
N ARG A 112 -14.43 16.03 -3.87
CA ARG A 112 -13.99 15.92 -2.47
C ARG A 112 -14.47 14.62 -1.82
N SER A 113 -15.71 14.20 -2.07
CA SER A 113 -16.24 12.93 -1.57
C SER A 113 -15.44 11.74 -2.13
N TYR A 114 -15.18 11.75 -3.45
CA TYR A 114 -14.36 10.75 -4.12
C TYR A 114 -12.94 10.66 -3.52
N LEU A 115 -12.25 11.79 -3.40
CA LEU A 115 -10.90 11.85 -2.81
C LEU A 115 -10.89 11.34 -1.36
N SER A 116 -11.88 11.74 -0.56
CA SER A 116 -12.04 11.29 0.82
C SER A 116 -12.26 9.78 0.90
N SER A 117 -13.08 9.22 0.01
CA SER A 117 -13.31 7.77 -0.07
C SER A 117 -12.05 7.00 -0.49
N ARG A 118 -11.32 7.52 -1.48
CA ARG A 118 -10.05 6.93 -1.95
C ARG A 118 -9.00 6.93 -0.84
N SER A 119 -8.89 8.03 -0.09
CA SER A 119 -7.98 8.17 1.05
C SER A 119 -8.31 7.18 2.16
N ARG A 120 -9.59 7.03 2.54
CA ARG A 120 -10.02 6.01 3.50
C ARG A 120 -9.68 4.60 3.05
N ALA A 121 -9.93 4.25 1.79
CA ALA A 121 -9.59 2.93 1.27
C ALA A 121 -8.08 2.64 1.36
N GLN A 122 -7.23 3.64 1.05
CA GLN A 122 -5.79 3.53 1.18
C GLN A 122 -5.34 3.38 2.63
N GLN A 123 -5.93 4.13 3.56
CA GLN A 123 -5.66 3.99 5.00
C GLN A 123 -6.05 2.61 5.52
N ASN A 124 -7.22 2.10 5.12
CA ASN A 124 -7.67 0.75 5.48
C ASN A 124 -6.71 -0.33 4.97
N LEU A 125 -6.26 -0.22 3.71
CA LEU A 125 -5.28 -1.15 3.15
C LEU A 125 -3.96 -1.08 3.91
N SER A 126 -3.44 0.12 4.15
CA SER A 126 -2.22 0.33 4.93
C SER A 126 -2.33 -0.26 6.34
N GLY A 127 -3.46 -0.03 7.02
CA GLY A 127 -3.75 -0.60 8.33
C GLY A 127 -3.80 -2.13 8.31
N GLY A 128 -4.45 -2.73 7.31
CA GLY A 128 -4.48 -4.19 7.13
C GLY A 128 -3.10 -4.78 6.85
N LEU A 129 -2.28 -4.12 6.02
CA LEU A 129 -0.89 -4.52 5.78
C LEU A 129 -0.04 -4.41 7.05
N GLN A 130 -0.23 -3.36 7.85
CA GLN A 130 0.47 -3.21 9.12
C GLN A 130 0.09 -4.32 10.11
N GLN A 131 -1.19 -4.70 10.19
CA GLN A 131 -1.65 -5.82 11.01
C GLN A 131 -1.00 -7.14 10.56
N LEU A 132 -0.97 -7.39 9.24
CA LEU A 132 -0.31 -8.57 8.69
C LEU A 132 1.20 -8.56 9.00
N HIS A 133 1.87 -7.42 8.82
CA HIS A 133 3.28 -7.28 9.16
C HIS A 133 3.54 -7.62 10.64
N THR A 134 2.72 -7.10 11.55
CA THR A 134 2.81 -7.43 12.97
C THR A 134 2.59 -8.92 13.23
N ALA A 135 1.60 -9.55 12.58
CA ALA A 135 1.36 -10.99 12.71
C ALA A 135 2.54 -11.83 12.20
N VAL A 136 3.12 -11.46 11.05
CA VAL A 136 4.30 -12.13 10.48
C VAL A 136 5.53 -11.95 11.37
N SER A 137 5.76 -10.73 11.87
CA SER A 137 6.86 -10.45 12.79
C SER A 137 6.70 -11.13 14.16
N GLY A 138 5.47 -11.49 14.53
CA GLY A 138 5.14 -12.21 15.76
C GLY A 138 5.22 -13.73 15.65
N LEU A 139 5.60 -14.30 14.50
CA LEU A 139 5.77 -15.74 14.36
C LEU A 139 6.97 -16.21 15.19
N ASP A 140 6.71 -17.02 16.22
CA ASP A 140 7.75 -17.56 17.11
C ASP A 140 7.48 -19.04 17.43
N GLN A 141 8.22 -19.91 16.74
CA GLN A 141 8.12 -21.36 16.91
C GLN A 141 8.45 -21.84 18.34
N ILE A 142 9.34 -21.14 19.05
CA ILE A 142 9.74 -21.52 20.42
C ILE A 142 8.59 -21.21 21.38
N GLN A 143 8.00 -20.02 21.24
CA GLN A 143 6.83 -19.64 22.02
C GLN A 143 5.65 -20.59 21.77
N ASP A 144 5.38 -20.95 20.51
CA ASP A 144 4.31 -21.89 20.16
C ASP A 144 4.53 -23.27 20.79
N ARG A 145 5.77 -23.78 20.77
CA ARG A 145 6.14 -25.04 21.43
C ARG A 145 5.90 -24.96 22.94
N ASP A 146 6.35 -23.88 23.58
CA ASP A 146 6.24 -23.74 25.03
C ASP A 146 4.77 -23.62 25.46
N TYR A 147 3.96 -22.90 24.68
CA TYR A 147 2.51 -22.84 24.86
C TYR A 147 1.87 -24.22 24.73
N LEU A 148 2.26 -25.01 23.73
CA LEU A 148 1.76 -26.38 23.55
C LEU A 148 2.07 -27.27 24.76
N LEU A 149 3.30 -27.22 25.26
CA LEU A 149 3.76 -27.99 26.42
C LEU A 149 3.02 -27.58 27.70
N GLN A 150 2.81 -26.27 27.90
CA GLN A 150 2.08 -25.73 29.06
C GLN A 150 0.58 -26.06 29.03
N THR A 151 -0.02 -26.03 27.85
CA THR A 151 -1.46 -26.33 27.69
C THR A 151 -1.76 -27.80 27.93
N HIS A 152 -0.82 -28.69 27.64
CA HIS A 152 -0.99 -30.15 27.72
C HIS A 152 -0.06 -30.79 28.76
N THR A 153 0.04 -30.19 29.94
CA THR A 153 0.93 -30.64 31.02
C THR A 153 0.71 -32.12 31.40
N ASN A 154 -0.52 -32.60 31.46
CA ASN A 154 -0.81 -34.01 31.78
C ASN A 154 -0.18 -35.01 30.78
N THR A 155 0.05 -34.60 29.53
CA THR A 155 0.66 -35.44 28.49
C THR A 155 2.19 -35.36 28.52
N PHE A 156 2.74 -34.16 28.79
CA PHE A 156 4.16 -33.87 28.66
C PHE A 156 4.91 -33.76 30.00
N CYS A 157 4.23 -33.90 31.14
CA CYS A 157 4.88 -33.86 32.45
C CYS A 157 5.80 -35.07 32.65
N LEU A 158 6.92 -34.83 33.34
CA LEU A 158 7.86 -35.88 33.73
C LEU A 158 7.16 -36.89 34.69
N PRO A 159 7.16 -38.20 34.39
CA PRO A 159 6.65 -39.22 35.31
C PRO A 159 7.42 -39.26 36.64
N LEU A 160 6.80 -39.88 37.66
CA LEU A 160 7.46 -40.11 38.95
C LEU A 160 8.74 -40.94 38.77
N ARG A 161 9.77 -40.57 39.53
CA ARG A 161 11.05 -41.28 39.53
C ARG A 161 10.86 -42.71 40.05
N PHE A 162 11.54 -43.67 39.41
CA PHE A 162 11.63 -45.03 39.93
C PHE A 162 12.47 -45.07 41.21
N HIS A 163 12.00 -45.83 42.20
CA HIS A 163 12.68 -46.03 43.48
C HIS A 163 13.19 -47.47 43.60
N TYR A 164 14.29 -47.66 44.33
CA TYR A 164 14.77 -49.00 44.69
C TYR A 164 13.69 -49.72 45.51
N GLN A 165 13.40 -50.98 45.15
CA GLN A 165 12.47 -51.84 45.87
C GLN A 165 13.27 -52.94 46.57
N PRO A 166 13.50 -52.84 47.89
CA PRO A 166 14.29 -53.82 48.62
C PRO A 166 13.55 -55.16 48.73
N ARG A 167 14.26 -56.26 48.53
CA ARG A 167 13.76 -57.62 48.78
C ARG A 167 14.08 -58.01 50.21
N ASP A 168 13.10 -58.56 50.92
CA ASP A 168 13.23 -59.06 52.30
C ASP A 168 13.84 -58.05 53.30
N GLY A 169 13.61 -56.76 53.09
CA GLY A 169 14.11 -55.70 53.96
C GLY A 169 15.60 -55.37 53.79
N ASP A 170 16.19 -55.68 52.63
CA ASP A 170 17.56 -55.26 52.29
C ASP A 170 17.75 -53.75 52.52
N GLN A 171 18.65 -53.42 53.44
CA GLN A 171 18.91 -52.05 53.86
C GLN A 171 20.00 -51.38 53.02
N VAL A 172 20.66 -52.12 52.12
CA VAL A 172 21.70 -51.59 51.24
C VAL A 172 21.04 -51.03 49.97
N CYS A 173 21.05 -49.71 49.83
CA CYS A 173 20.50 -49.00 48.66
C CYS A 173 21.57 -48.28 47.82
N GLU A 174 22.85 -48.51 48.13
CA GLU A 174 23.99 -47.93 47.45
C GLU A 174 24.84 -49.02 46.76
N VAL A 175 25.62 -48.62 45.76
CA VAL A 175 26.60 -49.50 45.13
C VAL A 175 27.79 -49.69 46.08
N SER A 176 28.12 -50.94 46.43
CA SER A 176 29.29 -51.28 47.24
C SER A 176 30.49 -51.69 46.37
N ALA A 177 31.68 -51.27 46.78
CA ALA A 177 32.97 -51.66 46.17
C ALA A 177 34.00 -52.00 47.26
N GLU A 178 33.56 -52.78 48.26
CA GLU A 178 34.36 -53.17 49.41
C GLU A 178 34.89 -54.62 49.28
N GLN A 179 35.90 -54.97 50.09
CA GLN A 179 36.39 -56.34 50.28
C GLN A 179 36.65 -57.10 48.97
N GLU A 180 36.05 -58.28 48.78
CA GLU A 180 36.32 -59.21 47.67
C GLU A 180 35.82 -58.68 46.32
N ILE A 181 34.84 -57.76 46.30
CA ILE A 181 34.26 -57.24 45.06
C ILE A 181 34.97 -55.99 44.51
N ARG A 182 35.94 -55.43 45.26
CA ARG A 182 36.61 -54.17 44.91
C ARG A 182 37.31 -54.21 43.55
N CYS A 183 38.17 -55.19 43.31
CA CYS A 183 38.93 -55.28 42.06
C CYS A 183 38.00 -55.42 40.84
N GLU A 184 36.87 -56.13 41.00
CA GLU A 184 35.87 -56.24 39.95
C GLU A 184 35.20 -54.89 39.67
N MET A 185 34.79 -54.15 40.71
CA MET A 185 34.18 -52.83 40.57
C MET A 185 35.14 -51.80 39.97
N GLU A 186 36.42 -51.80 40.37
CA GLU A 186 37.47 -50.95 39.78
C GLU A 186 37.68 -51.27 38.29
N THR A 187 37.73 -52.54 37.92
CA THR A 187 37.87 -52.96 36.52
C THR A 187 36.66 -52.50 35.70
N ARG A 188 35.44 -52.70 36.23
CA ARG A 188 34.21 -52.22 35.59
C ARG A 188 34.21 -50.70 35.44
N PHE A 189 34.71 -49.97 36.43
CA PHE A 189 34.82 -48.52 36.40
C PHE A 189 35.75 -48.05 35.28
N GLN A 190 36.95 -48.61 35.19
CA GLN A 190 37.92 -48.27 34.13
C GLN A 190 37.37 -48.60 32.73
N GLN A 191 36.76 -49.77 32.56
CA GLN A 191 36.13 -50.16 31.29
C GLN A 191 34.99 -49.22 30.91
N LEU A 192 34.15 -48.84 31.87
CA LEU A 192 33.03 -47.93 31.65
C LEU A 192 33.52 -46.52 31.32
N GLN A 193 34.56 -46.04 32.00
CA GLN A 193 35.20 -44.76 31.74
C GLN A 193 35.77 -44.71 30.31
N SER A 194 36.51 -45.74 29.88
CA SER A 194 37.01 -45.82 28.50
C SER A 194 35.88 -45.81 27.48
N LYS A 195 34.84 -46.63 27.66
CA LYS A 195 33.67 -46.64 26.77
C LYS A 195 32.95 -45.28 26.73
N LEU A 196 32.76 -44.65 27.88
CA LEU A 196 32.11 -43.36 28.00
C LEU A 196 32.90 -42.28 27.23
N THR A 197 34.23 -42.24 27.36
CA THR A 197 35.05 -41.29 26.59
C THR A 197 34.88 -41.45 25.08
N GLY A 198 34.91 -42.70 24.57
CA GLY A 198 34.69 -42.98 23.16
C GLY A 198 33.30 -42.57 22.68
N PHE A 199 32.25 -42.97 23.39
CA PHE A 199 30.87 -42.62 23.02
C PHE A 199 30.58 -41.12 23.13
N THR A 200 31.19 -40.40 24.06
CA THR A 200 31.08 -38.94 24.15
C THR A 200 31.67 -38.29 22.89
N GLN A 201 32.87 -38.71 22.47
CA GLN A 201 33.47 -38.20 21.23
C GLN A 201 32.61 -38.50 20.00
N GLU A 202 32.12 -39.73 19.84
CA GLU A 202 31.22 -40.10 18.74
C GLU A 202 29.90 -39.30 18.73
N THR A 203 29.39 -38.94 19.91
CA THR A 203 28.19 -38.12 20.07
C THR A 203 28.45 -36.68 19.67
N GLU A 204 29.61 -36.12 20.03
CA GLU A 204 30.03 -34.78 19.60
C GLU A 204 30.19 -34.69 18.08
N GLU A 205 30.79 -35.70 17.45
CA GLU A 205 30.91 -35.78 15.99
C GLU A 205 29.54 -35.87 15.31
N ALA A 206 28.62 -36.68 15.83
CA ALA A 206 27.24 -36.73 15.35
C ALA A 206 26.52 -35.38 15.53
N GLY A 207 26.77 -34.68 16.64
CA GLY A 207 26.23 -33.34 16.90
C GLY A 207 26.72 -32.30 15.88
N LYS A 208 28.01 -32.34 15.51
CA LYS A 208 28.55 -31.48 14.44
C LYS A 208 27.88 -31.74 13.10
N LYS A 209 27.74 -33.02 12.70
CA LYS A 209 27.04 -33.41 11.46
C LYS A 209 25.59 -32.94 11.44
N LEU A 210 24.89 -33.09 12.57
CA LEU A 210 23.52 -32.59 12.74
C LEU A 210 23.46 -31.07 12.55
N GLN A 211 24.37 -30.31 13.16
CA GLN A 211 24.40 -28.86 13.02
C GLN A 211 24.65 -28.42 11.58
N THR A 212 25.56 -29.09 10.85
CA THR A 212 25.78 -28.82 9.42
C THR A 212 24.54 -29.10 8.59
N ALA A 213 23.88 -30.25 8.80
CA ALA A 213 22.64 -30.59 8.10
C ALA A 213 21.50 -29.60 8.41
N ARG A 214 21.40 -29.15 9.68
CA ARG A 214 20.44 -28.12 10.09
C ARG A 214 20.67 -26.80 9.36
N SER A 215 21.91 -26.33 9.31
CA SER A 215 22.23 -25.08 8.61
C SER A 215 21.89 -25.18 7.12
N ALA A 216 22.25 -26.29 6.46
CA ALA A 216 21.93 -26.53 5.06
C ALA A 216 20.41 -26.56 4.80
N LEU A 217 19.64 -27.17 5.71
CA LEU A 217 18.18 -27.19 5.62
C LEU A 217 17.58 -25.79 5.77
N LEU A 218 18.04 -25.01 6.75
CA LEU A 218 17.56 -23.64 6.97
C LEU A 218 17.91 -22.71 5.81
N GLU A 219 19.11 -22.83 5.25
CA GLU A 219 19.53 -22.09 4.06
C GLU A 219 18.64 -22.43 2.87
N GLY A 220 18.34 -23.72 2.66
CA GLY A 220 17.45 -24.16 1.59
C GLY A 220 16.00 -23.72 1.75
N ILE A 221 15.52 -23.52 2.99
CA ILE A 221 14.18 -22.99 3.28
C ILE A 221 14.11 -21.47 3.11
N SER A 222 15.22 -20.76 3.42
CA SER A 222 15.28 -19.30 3.45
C SER A 222 15.60 -18.65 2.09
N ASP A 223 15.78 -19.45 1.03
CA ASP A 223 16.05 -18.93 -0.32
C ASP A 223 14.82 -18.18 -0.84
N ASP A 224 14.96 -16.87 -1.08
CA ASP A 224 13.90 -15.98 -1.56
C ASP A 224 13.52 -16.30 -3.02
N ASP A 225 12.64 -17.29 -3.16
CA ASP A 225 12.03 -17.70 -4.44
C ASP A 225 10.72 -16.98 -4.76
N LEU A 226 10.25 -16.15 -3.83
CA LEU A 226 8.98 -15.45 -3.91
C LEU A 226 9.12 -14.01 -4.39
N ASP A 227 10.35 -13.48 -4.44
CA ASP A 227 10.60 -12.16 -5.01
C ASP A 227 10.49 -12.23 -6.54
N PRO A 228 9.54 -11.50 -7.16
CA PRO A 228 9.53 -11.37 -8.60
C PRO A 228 10.86 -10.73 -9.04
N PRO A 229 11.43 -11.14 -10.19
CA PRO A 229 12.63 -10.50 -10.71
C PRO A 229 12.40 -8.99 -10.79
N PRO A 230 13.40 -8.15 -10.47
CA PRO A 230 13.22 -6.71 -10.50
C PRO A 230 12.73 -6.33 -11.88
N SER A 231 11.46 -5.91 -11.95
CA SER A 231 10.86 -5.41 -13.17
C SER A 231 11.71 -4.22 -13.60
N SER A 232 12.52 -4.44 -14.62
CA SER A 232 13.42 -3.46 -15.21
C SER A 232 12.55 -2.49 -15.98
N ASN A 233 11.89 -1.59 -15.26
CA ASN A 233 11.18 -0.39 -15.70
C ASN A 233 10.87 0.47 -14.46
N GLN A 234 11.91 0.83 -13.69
CA GLN A 234 11.88 2.04 -12.87
C GLN A 234 12.72 3.11 -13.56
N THR A 235 12.14 3.74 -14.57
CA THR A 235 12.64 5.03 -15.06
C THR A 235 12.30 6.09 -14.02
N GLN A 236 13.32 6.83 -13.61
CA GLN A 236 13.22 7.99 -12.72
C GLN A 236 12.15 8.98 -13.21
N GLY A 237 11.33 9.48 -12.29
CA GLY A 237 10.48 10.64 -12.55
C GLY A 237 9.17 10.65 -11.75
N SER A 238 9.15 11.45 -10.69
CA SER A 238 7.99 12.09 -10.03
C SER A 238 6.63 11.39 -9.98
N GLN A 239 6.21 11.16 -8.73
CA GLN A 239 4.83 11.25 -8.20
C GLN A 239 3.70 11.46 -9.23
N VAL A 240 2.89 10.41 -9.43
CA VAL A 240 1.43 10.32 -9.17
C VAL A 240 1.01 8.97 -9.74
N HIS A 241 0.90 7.94 -8.88
CA HIS A 241 0.54 6.59 -9.31
C HIS A 241 -0.94 6.31 -9.03
N LEU A 242 -1.80 6.74 -9.96
CA LEU A 242 -3.13 6.16 -10.14
C LEU A 242 -2.99 5.01 -11.14
N GLN A 243 -2.55 3.83 -10.70
CA GLN A 243 -2.53 2.66 -11.56
C GLN A 243 -3.83 1.87 -11.39
N PHE A 244 -4.69 1.99 -12.40
CA PHE A 244 -5.70 0.99 -12.75
C PHE A 244 -5.00 -0.31 -13.19
N PRO A 245 -5.55 -1.50 -12.93
CA PRO A 245 -4.99 -2.74 -13.44
C PRO A 245 -5.25 -2.84 -14.96
N PRO A 246 -4.29 -3.29 -15.79
CA PRO A 246 -4.59 -3.67 -17.16
C PRO A 246 -5.39 -4.96 -17.16
N GLN A 247 -6.51 -4.95 -17.90
CA GLN A 247 -7.26 -6.15 -18.20
C GLN A 247 -6.41 -7.13 -19.01
N SER A 248 -6.49 -8.39 -18.59
CA SER A 248 -5.91 -9.56 -19.23
C SER A 248 -6.53 -9.76 -20.62
N GLN A 249 -5.74 -9.67 -21.68
CA GLN A 249 -6.00 -10.38 -22.93
C GLN A 249 -4.95 -11.47 -23.08
N GLY A 250 -5.44 -12.70 -23.13
CA GLY A 250 -4.61 -13.86 -23.38
C GLY A 250 -4.09 -13.86 -24.80
N GLN A 251 -2.83 -14.22 -24.96
CA GLN A 251 -2.34 -14.91 -26.14
C GLN A 251 -1.09 -15.70 -25.75
N GLY A 252 -1.16 -17.01 -25.99
CA GLY A 252 -0.01 -17.90 -25.86
C GLY A 252 1.08 -17.55 -26.86
N GLY A 253 2.32 -17.73 -26.42
CA GLY A 253 3.52 -17.54 -27.23
C GLY A 253 4.74 -17.94 -26.41
N SER A 254 5.26 -19.13 -26.70
CA SER A 254 6.42 -19.77 -26.10
C SER A 254 7.71 -19.00 -26.33
N ASN A 255 8.60 -19.02 -25.32
CA ASN A 255 10.05 -18.71 -25.34
C ASN A 255 10.43 -17.31 -25.88
N GLU A 256 11.33 -16.53 -25.31
CA GLU A 256 12.64 -16.82 -24.76
C GLU A 256 13.14 -15.57 -24.02
N SER A 257 13.55 -15.71 -22.76
CA SER A 257 14.35 -14.71 -22.04
C SER A 257 15.64 -15.40 -21.58
N LEU A 258 16.52 -15.62 -22.56
CA LEU A 258 17.91 -16.01 -22.33
C LEU A 258 18.72 -14.73 -22.11
N ALA A 259 19.31 -14.59 -20.92
CA ALA A 259 20.66 -14.07 -20.65
C ALA A 259 20.78 -13.38 -19.28
N SER A 260 20.42 -14.08 -18.19
CA SER A 260 20.95 -13.79 -16.84
C SER A 260 20.78 -14.91 -15.80
N SER A 261 20.21 -16.07 -16.15
CA SER A 261 19.75 -17.08 -15.19
C SER A 261 20.50 -18.42 -15.19
N SER A 262 21.67 -18.53 -15.83
CA SER A 262 22.34 -19.82 -16.08
C SER A 262 22.99 -20.53 -14.87
N SER A 263 22.70 -20.13 -13.63
CA SER A 263 23.20 -20.84 -12.43
C SER A 263 22.14 -21.35 -11.47
N ARG A 264 20.85 -20.98 -11.62
CA ARG A 264 19.81 -21.39 -10.68
C ARG A 264 19.17 -22.72 -11.10
N PRO A 265 19.20 -23.77 -10.24
CA PRO A 265 18.48 -25.01 -10.48
C PRO A 265 16.98 -24.77 -10.72
N SER A 266 16.32 -25.65 -11.48
CA SER A 266 14.87 -25.56 -11.63
C SER A 266 14.16 -25.72 -10.27
N LEU A 267 12.99 -25.10 -10.09
CA LEU A 267 12.18 -25.20 -8.86
C LEU A 267 11.93 -26.65 -8.45
N ALA A 268 11.66 -27.54 -9.41
CA ALA A 268 11.48 -28.96 -9.16
C ALA A 268 12.76 -29.62 -8.62
N ARG A 269 13.92 -29.30 -9.21
CA ARG A 269 15.22 -29.82 -8.75
C ARG A 269 15.59 -29.28 -7.37
N ARG A 270 15.29 -28.01 -7.08
CA ARG A 270 15.50 -27.40 -5.75
C ARG A 270 14.64 -28.07 -4.68
N ARG A 271 13.35 -28.31 -4.96
CA ARG A 271 12.44 -29.03 -4.03
C ARG A 271 12.91 -30.45 -3.76
N ALA A 272 13.34 -31.19 -4.78
CA ALA A 272 13.90 -32.54 -4.61
C ALA A 272 15.16 -32.52 -3.74
N ASN A 273 16.08 -31.57 -3.99
CA ASN A 273 17.28 -31.40 -3.17
C ASN A 273 16.94 -31.05 -1.71
N LEU A 274 15.96 -30.17 -1.48
CA LEU A 274 15.52 -29.82 -0.13
C LEU A 274 14.95 -31.04 0.61
N GLN A 275 14.20 -31.89 -0.08
CA GLN A 275 13.66 -33.13 0.48
C GLN A 275 14.79 -34.11 0.85
N GLU A 276 15.84 -34.23 0.03
CA GLU A 276 17.01 -35.04 0.36
C GLU A 276 17.74 -34.52 1.61
N ILE A 277 17.90 -33.20 1.72
CA ILE A 277 18.50 -32.54 2.89
C ILE A 277 17.65 -32.76 4.14
N GLU A 278 16.32 -32.68 4.03
CA GLU A 278 15.39 -32.96 5.13
C GLU A 278 15.50 -34.39 5.63
N ILE A 279 15.54 -35.37 4.72
CA ILE A 279 15.73 -36.79 5.06
C ILE A 279 17.07 -36.99 5.81
N LEU A 280 18.15 -36.37 5.32
CA LEU A 280 19.45 -36.42 5.97
C LEU A 280 19.43 -35.77 7.36
N TYR A 281 18.77 -34.61 7.51
CA TYR A 281 18.60 -33.95 8.80
C TYR A 281 17.88 -34.86 9.80
N CYS A 282 16.75 -35.47 9.41
CA CYS A 282 16.01 -36.40 10.26
C CYS A 282 16.86 -37.62 10.66
N ALA A 283 17.65 -38.18 9.73
CA ALA A 283 18.56 -39.29 10.02
C ALA A 283 19.62 -38.89 11.06
N ASN A 284 20.23 -37.71 10.91
CA ASN A 284 21.22 -37.19 11.84
C ASN A 284 20.63 -36.85 13.22
N VAL A 285 19.40 -36.32 13.28
CA VAL A 285 18.67 -36.09 14.55
C VAL A 285 18.53 -37.41 15.31
N LYS A 286 18.04 -38.45 14.62
CA LYS A 286 17.87 -39.78 15.21
C LYS A 286 19.20 -40.34 15.71
N GLU A 287 20.26 -40.28 14.90
CA GLU A 287 21.59 -40.77 15.29
C GLU A 287 22.09 -40.07 16.55
N TYR A 288 22.04 -38.73 16.58
CA TYR A 288 22.48 -37.92 17.72
C TYR A 288 21.68 -38.21 18.99
N LEU A 289 20.35 -38.27 18.91
CA LEU A 289 19.49 -38.57 20.06
C LEU A 289 19.75 -39.97 20.63
N CYS A 290 19.98 -40.97 19.76
CA CYS A 290 20.31 -42.32 20.21
C CYS A 290 21.68 -42.37 20.91
N LYS A 291 22.71 -41.72 20.34
CA LYS A 291 24.06 -41.65 20.89
C LYS A 291 24.12 -40.88 22.21
N SER A 292 23.52 -39.69 22.27
CA SER A 292 23.44 -38.89 23.50
C SER A 292 22.69 -39.61 24.62
N SER A 293 21.59 -40.30 24.32
CA SER A 293 20.88 -41.14 25.30
C SER A 293 21.76 -42.25 25.86
N LEU A 294 22.59 -42.88 25.02
CA LEU A 294 23.57 -43.88 25.47
C LEU A 294 24.62 -43.26 26.40
N VAL A 295 25.18 -42.10 26.05
CA VAL A 295 26.10 -41.35 26.90
C VAL A 295 25.46 -41.04 28.26
N SER A 296 24.24 -40.52 28.31
CA SER A 296 23.55 -40.26 29.59
C SER A 296 23.39 -41.52 30.45
N LYS A 297 23.08 -42.67 29.83
CA LYS A 297 22.97 -43.96 30.54
C LYS A 297 24.32 -44.44 31.09
N LEU A 298 25.39 -44.30 30.31
CA LEU A 298 26.74 -44.69 30.73
C LEU A 298 27.29 -43.75 31.80
N GLN A 299 27.04 -42.45 31.68
CA GLN A 299 27.42 -41.42 32.65
C GLN A 299 26.77 -41.69 34.01
N ALA A 300 25.46 -41.96 34.05
CA ALA A 300 24.77 -42.27 35.30
C ALA A 300 25.35 -43.50 36.02
N LYS A 301 25.71 -44.55 35.27
CA LYS A 301 26.39 -45.74 35.82
C LYS A 301 27.80 -45.42 36.30
N HIS A 302 28.54 -44.62 35.53
CA HIS A 302 29.90 -44.21 35.84
C HIS A 302 29.95 -43.42 37.13
N ASP A 303 29.03 -42.47 37.31
CA ASP A 303 28.99 -41.59 38.49
C ASP A 303 28.68 -42.38 39.76
N LEU A 304 27.72 -43.31 39.72
CA LEU A 304 27.44 -44.19 40.85
C LEU A 304 28.63 -45.08 41.21
N LEU A 305 29.30 -45.65 40.21
CA LEU A 305 30.43 -46.55 40.44
C LEU A 305 31.68 -45.80 40.90
N LYS A 306 31.90 -44.57 40.42
CA LYS A 306 32.97 -43.68 40.88
C LYS A 306 32.87 -43.45 42.39
N VAL A 307 31.69 -43.07 42.87
CA VAL A 307 31.43 -42.85 44.30
C VAL A 307 31.69 -44.12 45.11
N ALA A 308 31.24 -45.28 44.62
CA ALA A 308 31.47 -46.56 45.30
C ALA A 308 32.96 -46.92 45.42
N VAL A 309 33.72 -46.81 44.32
CA VAL A 309 35.16 -47.10 44.28
C VAL A 309 35.96 -46.13 45.15
N GLU A 310 35.63 -44.84 45.15
CA GLU A 310 36.26 -43.83 46.00
C GLU A 310 35.99 -44.10 47.50
N LYS A 311 34.76 -44.49 47.87
CA LYS A 311 34.43 -44.91 49.23
C LYS A 311 35.20 -46.18 49.65
N GLY A 312 35.23 -47.19 48.78
CA GLY A 312 35.89 -48.47 49.04
C GLY A 312 37.40 -48.34 49.21
N THR A 313 38.05 -47.41 48.50
CA THR A 313 39.49 -47.13 48.64
C THR A 313 39.80 -46.42 49.98
N ALA A 314 39.01 -45.41 50.35
CA ALA A 314 39.17 -44.68 51.62
C ALA A 314 39.03 -45.57 52.87
N LEU A 315 38.08 -46.51 52.87
CA LEU A 315 37.89 -47.48 53.96
C LEU A 315 39.12 -48.38 54.14
N THR A 316 39.74 -48.81 53.04
CA THR A 316 40.96 -49.65 53.07
C THR A 316 42.15 -48.91 53.67
N THR A 317 42.32 -47.63 53.31
CA THR A 317 43.40 -46.79 53.85
C THR A 317 43.20 -46.55 55.35
N SER A 318 41.95 -46.42 55.82
CA SER A 318 41.65 -46.29 57.25
C SER A 318 41.95 -47.56 58.04
N VAL A 319 41.60 -48.74 57.51
CA VAL A 319 41.85 -50.04 58.15
C VAL A 319 43.35 -50.30 58.24
N ILE A 320 44.12 -50.06 57.18
CA ILE A 320 45.59 -50.22 57.21
C ILE A 320 46.22 -49.30 58.26
N ASN A 321 45.77 -48.04 58.39
CA ASN A 321 46.28 -47.13 59.42
C ASN A 321 45.91 -47.54 60.85
N THR A 322 44.77 -48.22 61.07
CA THR A 322 44.39 -48.72 62.40
C THR A 322 45.11 -50.02 62.77
N THR A 323 45.37 -50.91 61.81
CA THR A 323 46.13 -52.15 62.06
C THR A 323 47.59 -51.84 62.41
N VAL A 324 48.21 -50.85 61.76
CA VAL A 324 49.59 -50.42 62.07
C VAL A 324 49.71 -49.77 63.45
N GLN A 325 48.64 -49.21 64.01
CA GLN A 325 48.62 -48.65 65.37
C GLN A 325 48.41 -49.68 66.49
N HIS A 326 48.00 -50.91 66.17
CA HIS A 326 47.73 -51.96 67.15
C HIS A 326 48.86 -53.00 67.28
N ASP A 327 49.86 -52.93 66.38
CA ASP A 327 51.08 -53.76 66.34
C ASP A 327 52.36 -52.98 66.78
N LEU A 328 52.20 -51.86 67.49
CA LEU A 328 53.27 -51.05 68.13
C LEU A 328 53.03 -50.94 69.64
#